data_AF-A0A7C6XMJ1-F1
#
_entry.id   AF-A0A7C6XMJ1-F1
#
_cell.length_a   1.000
_cell.length_b   1.000
_cell.length_c   1.000
_cell.angle_alpha   90.00
_cell.angle_beta   90.00
_cell.angle_gamma   90.00
#
_symmetry.space_group_name_H-M   'P 1'
#
loop_
_entity.id
_entity.type
_entity.pdbx_description
1 polymer ?
#
loop_
_entity_poly.entity_id
_entity_poly.type
_entity_poly.pdbx_seq_one_letter_code
_entity_poly.pdbx_strand_id
1 'polypeptide(L)'
;MSQPQTATTDRDHGFVKALGSIDALFIGFGAMIGFGWVVLTGEWLSGAGTMGAILAFVVGGIIMCFVGTVYSELVAAMPHAGGEHNYLIRAMGPQVSL
;
A
#
# COMPACT_ATOMS: atom_id res chain seq x y z
N MET A 1 -20.42 -10.99 51.21
CA MET A 1 -20.04 -9.59 50.93
C MET A 1 -19.50 -9.53 49.51
N SER A 2 -20.38 -9.29 48.55
CA SER A 2 -20.05 -9.26 47.12
C SER A 2 -19.68 -7.82 46.77
N GLN A 3 -18.38 -7.52 46.68
CA GLN A 3 -17.93 -6.21 46.20
C GLN A 3 -18.40 -6.01 44.75
N PRO A 4 -18.91 -4.81 44.41
CA PRO A 4 -19.37 -4.49 43.07
C PRO A 4 -18.17 -4.39 42.13
N GLN A 5 -18.27 -5.06 40.97
CA GLN A 5 -17.26 -4.97 39.92
C GLN A 5 -17.17 -3.51 39.43
N THR A 6 -16.05 -2.86 39.74
CA THR A 6 -15.65 -1.60 39.14
C THR A 6 -15.48 -1.82 37.64
N ALA A 7 -16.46 -1.33 36.86
CA ALA A 7 -16.36 -1.23 35.42
C ALA A 7 -15.08 -0.44 35.07
N THR A 8 -14.04 -1.14 34.62
CA THR A 8 -12.92 -0.56 33.91
C THR A 8 -13.49 0.13 32.67
N THR A 9 -13.60 1.45 32.75
CA THR A 9 -13.94 2.28 31.60
C THR A 9 -12.69 2.30 30.72
N ASP A 10 -12.59 1.34 29.80
CA ASP A 10 -11.57 1.30 28.75
C ASP A 10 -11.77 2.52 27.85
N ARG A 11 -11.06 3.62 28.15
CA ARG A 11 -11.08 4.82 27.33
C ARG A 11 -10.10 4.64 26.18
N ASP A 12 -10.65 4.46 24.98
CA ASP A 12 -10.23 5.14 23.75
C ASP A 12 -8.70 5.34 23.56
N HIS A 13 -7.95 4.26 23.41
CA HIS A 13 -6.59 4.30 22.84
C HIS A 13 -6.59 4.09 21.31
N GLY A 14 -7.66 4.50 20.63
CA GLY A 14 -7.77 4.43 19.17
C GLY A 14 -7.25 5.71 18.50
N PHE A 15 -6.60 5.57 17.34
CA PHE A 15 -6.31 6.72 16.49
C PHE A 15 -7.62 7.34 15.98
N VAL A 16 -7.69 8.68 15.97
CA VAL A 16 -8.78 9.40 15.32
C VAL A 16 -8.70 9.14 13.82
N LYS A 17 -9.81 8.70 13.20
CA LYS A 17 -9.90 8.51 11.76
C LYS A 17 -9.96 9.87 11.04
N ALA A 18 -8.80 10.50 10.90
CA ALA A 18 -8.64 11.84 10.34
C ALA A 18 -8.39 11.84 8.83
N LEU A 19 -8.02 10.70 8.24
CA LEU A 19 -7.68 10.58 6.82
C LEU A 19 -8.93 10.31 5.99
N GLY A 20 -9.24 11.21 5.05
CA GLY A 20 -10.22 11.01 4.00
C GLY A 20 -9.64 10.24 2.80
N SER A 21 -10.50 9.92 1.83
CA SER A 21 -10.10 9.21 0.60
C SER A 21 -9.09 10.00 -0.25
N ILE A 22 -9.22 11.33 -0.29
CA ILE A 22 -8.30 12.20 -1.03
C ILE A 22 -6.95 12.28 -0.31
N ASP A 23 -6.94 12.40 1.01
CA ASP A 23 -5.70 12.42 1.79
C ASP A 23 -4.93 11.11 1.61
N ALA A 24 -5.64 9.97 1.65
CA ALA A 24 -5.05 8.65 1.38
C ALA A 24 -4.46 8.54 -0.04
N LEU A 25 -5.14 9.11 -1.04
CA LEU A 25 -4.63 9.14 -2.42
C LEU A 25 -3.31 9.91 -2.51
N PHE A 26 -3.24 11.10 -1.90
CA PHE A 26 -2.03 11.91 -1.93
C PHE A 26 -0.87 11.29 -1.14
N ILE A 27 -1.17 10.60 -0.02
CA ILE A 27 -0.16 9.83 0.73
C ILE A 27 0.41 8.72 -0.15
N GLY A 28 -0.46 7.93 -0.81
CA GLY A 28 -0.02 6.87 -1.72
C GLY A 28 0.78 7.41 -2.89
N PHE A 29 0.31 8.49 -3.52
CA PHE A 29 0.98 9.12 -4.65
C PHE A 29 2.37 9.66 -4.27
N GLY A 30 2.46 10.35 -3.12
CA GLY A 30 3.73 10.84 -2.59
C GLY A 30 4.72 9.72 -2.26
N ALA A 31 4.22 8.58 -1.78
CA ALA A 31 5.06 7.41 -1.49
C ALA A 31 5.61 6.72 -2.76
N MET A 32 4.96 6.88 -3.91
CA MET A 32 5.39 6.26 -5.17
C MET A 32 6.46 7.06 -5.94
N ILE A 33 6.50 8.39 -5.80
CA ILE A 33 7.46 9.24 -6.52
C ILE A 33 8.81 9.24 -5.78
N GLY A 34 9.79 8.51 -6.33
CA GLY A 34 11.17 8.46 -5.82
C GLY A 34 12.20 9.08 -6.76
N PHE A 35 13.49 8.98 -6.39
CA PHE A 35 14.61 9.48 -7.20
C PHE A 35 14.97 8.59 -8.41
N GLY A 36 14.47 7.35 -8.45
CA GLY A 36 14.90 6.33 -9.41
C GLY A 36 14.71 6.72 -10.88
N TRP A 37 13.61 7.40 -11.23
CA TRP A 37 13.37 7.81 -12.60
C TRP A 37 14.41 8.83 -13.10
N VAL A 38 14.88 9.75 -12.25
CA VAL A 38 15.89 10.76 -12.63
C VAL A 38 17.22 10.09 -13.01
N VAL A 39 17.60 9.04 -12.30
CA VAL A 39 18.86 8.32 -12.55
C VAL A 39 18.75 7.38 -13.75
N LEU A 40 17.63 6.68 -13.90
CA LEU A 40 17.47 5.63 -14.91
C LEU A 40 17.07 6.14 -16.29
N THR A 41 16.53 7.36 -16.40
CA THR A 41 16.03 7.89 -17.70
C THR A 41 17.12 7.91 -18.77
N GLY A 42 18.37 8.21 -18.41
CA GLY A 42 19.50 8.22 -19.36
C GLY A 42 19.80 6.82 -19.94
N GLU A 43 19.85 5.80 -19.08
CA GLU A 43 20.09 4.40 -19.47
C GLU A 43 18.92 3.84 -20.31
N TRP A 44 17.69 4.18 -19.97
CA TRP A 44 16.53 3.74 -20.73
C TRP A 44 16.51 4.35 -22.14
N LEU A 45 16.90 5.63 -22.25
CA LEU A 45 16.91 6.33 -23.52
C LEU A 45 18.07 5.87 -24.41
N SER A 46 19.26 5.61 -23.85
CA SER A 46 20.41 5.10 -24.60
C SER A 46 20.23 3.64 -25.02
N GLY A 47 19.62 2.81 -24.17
CA GLY A 47 19.43 1.38 -24.42
C GLY A 47 18.25 1.06 -25.34
N ALA A 48 17.06 1.61 -25.03
CA ALA A 48 15.82 1.28 -25.75
C ALA A 48 15.40 2.33 -26.79
N GLY A 49 16.05 3.51 -26.77
CA GLY A 49 15.62 4.66 -27.56
C GLY A 49 14.31 5.28 -27.05
N THR A 50 13.92 6.41 -27.63
CA THR A 50 12.71 7.14 -27.20
C THR A 50 11.43 6.32 -27.39
N MET A 51 11.32 5.60 -28.50
CA MET A 51 10.15 4.79 -28.81
C MET A 51 10.04 3.58 -27.87
N GLY A 52 11.17 2.93 -27.56
CA GLY A 52 11.21 1.79 -26.64
C GLY A 52 10.83 2.20 -25.21
N ALA A 53 11.32 3.35 -24.74
CA ALA A 53 10.96 3.88 -23.43
C ALA A 53 9.46 4.17 -23.30
N ILE A 54 8.85 4.81 -24.31
CA ILE A 54 7.40 5.10 -24.32
C ILE A 54 6.59 3.80 -24.28
N LEU A 55 6.93 2.81 -25.10
CA LEU A 55 6.25 1.51 -25.09
C LEU A 55 6.40 0.79 -23.74
N ALA A 56 7.58 0.82 -23.13
CA ALA A 56 7.82 0.25 -21.82
C ALA A 56 6.95 0.90 -20.73
N PHE A 57 6.77 2.23 -20.76
CA PHE A 57 5.88 2.93 -19.84
C PHE A 57 4.41 2.57 -20.06
N VAL A 58 3.96 2.45 -21.31
CA VAL A 58 2.57 2.07 -21.61
C VAL A 58 2.28 0.65 -21.12
N VAL A 59 3.17 -0.31 -21.44
CA VAL A 59 3.02 -1.70 -21.01
C VAL A 59 3.11 -1.82 -19.49
N GLY A 60 4.08 -1.14 -18.86
CA GLY A 60 4.22 -1.09 -17.40
C GLY A 60 3.00 -0.49 -16.72
N GLY A 61 2.42 0.56 -17.29
CA GLY A 61 1.18 1.17 -16.81
C GLY A 61 -0.01 0.21 -16.85
N ILE A 62 -0.18 -0.54 -17.94
CA ILE A 62 -1.23 -1.56 -18.06
C ILE A 62 -1.05 -2.64 -16.99
N ILE A 63 0.18 -3.12 -16.78
CA ILE A 63 0.47 -4.11 -15.73
C ILE A 63 0.10 -3.54 -14.35
N MET A 64 0.44 -2.27 -14.06
CA MET A 64 0.08 -1.64 -12.79
C MET A 64 -1.43 -1.46 -12.59
N CYS A 65 -2.23 -1.30 -13.65
CA CYS A 65 -3.68 -1.30 -13.51
C CYS A 65 -4.21 -2.65 -13.00
N PHE A 66 -3.66 -3.77 -13.47
CA PHE A 66 -4.03 -5.09 -12.95
C PHE A 66 -3.61 -5.26 -11.49
N VAL A 67 -2.39 -4.86 -11.14
CA VAL A 67 -1.91 -4.89 -9.74
C VAL A 67 -2.81 -4.04 -8.83
N GLY A 68 -3.17 -2.83 -9.27
CA GLY A 68 -4.06 -1.95 -8.52
C GLY A 68 -5.45 -2.54 -8.28
N THR A 69 -5.99 -3.27 -9.27
CA THR A 69 -7.29 -3.95 -9.13
C THR A 69 -7.22 -5.03 -8.05
N VAL A 70 -6.18 -5.87 -8.07
CA VAL A 70 -5.98 -6.92 -7.05
C VAL A 70 -5.78 -6.31 -5.66
N TYR A 71 -4.99 -5.24 -5.55
CA TYR A 71 -4.81 -4.55 -4.27
C TYR A 71 -6.11 -3.92 -3.77
N SER A 72 -6.97 -3.42 -4.66
CA SER A 72 -8.26 -2.85 -4.27
C SER A 72 -9.20 -3.89 -3.65
N GLU A 73 -9.22 -5.12 -4.18
CA GLU A 73 -9.98 -6.23 -3.60
C GLU A 73 -9.43 -6.63 -2.23
N LEU A 74 -8.10 -6.66 -2.11
CA LEU A 74 -7.42 -7.07 -0.89
C LEU A 74 -7.61 -6.07 0.25
N VAL A 75 -7.50 -4.77 -0.06
CA VAL A 75 -7.77 -3.68 0.89
C VAL A 75 -9.23 -3.69 1.34
N ALA A 76 -10.17 -3.96 0.43
CA ALA A 76 -11.60 -4.08 0.78
C ALA A 76 -11.89 -5.29 1.67
N ALA A 77 -11.23 -6.43 1.42
CA ALA A 77 -11.40 -7.64 2.22
C ALA A 77 -10.72 -7.57 3.60
N MET A 78 -9.62 -6.83 3.71
CA MET A 78 -8.83 -6.72 4.95
C MET A 78 -8.50 -5.25 5.28
N PRO A 79 -9.46 -4.49 5.84
CA PRO A 79 -9.27 -3.07 6.17
C PRO A 79 -8.49 -2.88 7.50
N HIS A 80 -7.32 -3.50 7.61
CA HIS A 80 -6.44 -3.43 8.78
C HIS A 80 -5.17 -2.64 8.45
N ALA A 81 -4.69 -1.85 9.40
CA ALA A 81 -3.41 -1.16 9.27
C ALA A 81 -2.25 -2.18 9.26
N GLY A 82 -1.35 -2.08 8.28
CA GLY A 82 -0.20 -3.00 8.12
C GLY A 82 0.06 -3.47 6.69
N GLY A 83 -0.83 -3.16 5.74
CA GLY A 83 -0.63 -3.39 4.30
C GLY A 83 -0.19 -4.81 3.97
N GLU A 84 0.91 -4.92 3.23
CA GLU A 84 1.46 -6.19 2.74
C GLU A 84 1.80 -7.19 3.84
N HIS A 85 2.22 -6.72 5.03
CA HIS A 85 2.54 -7.61 6.14
C HIS A 85 1.31 -8.42 6.60
N ASN A 86 0.13 -7.78 6.69
CA ASN A 86 -1.11 -8.49 7.01
C ASN A 86 -1.51 -9.47 5.91
N TYR A 87 -1.23 -9.13 4.64
CA TYR A 87 -1.56 -9.98 3.50
C TYR A 87 -0.70 -11.25 3.50
N LEU A 88 0.61 -11.09 3.76
CA LEU A 88 1.55 -12.20 3.82
C LEU A 88 1.27 -13.15 4.99
N ILE A 89 1.00 -12.61 6.19
CA ILE A 89 0.58 -13.43 7.34
C ILE A 89 -0.68 -14.23 7.02
N ARG A 90 -1.65 -13.61 6.32
CA ARG A 90 -2.89 -14.29 5.95
C ARG A 90 -2.67 -15.37 4.88
N ALA A 91 -1.78 -15.14 3.91
CA ALA A 91 -1.55 -16.05 2.79
C ALA A 91 -0.61 -17.21 3.13
N MET A 92 0.49 -16.96 3.84
CA MET A 92 1.58 -17.92 4.07
C MET A 92 1.68 -18.42 5.52
N GLY A 93 0.92 -17.83 6.44
CA GLY A 93 0.95 -18.15 7.86
C GLY A 93 2.15 -17.54 8.61
N PRO A 94 2.14 -17.57 9.95
CA PRO A 94 3.12 -16.86 10.79
C PRO A 94 4.57 -17.36 10.65
N GLN A 95 4.78 -18.54 10.07
CA GLN A 95 6.08 -19.22 10.07
C GLN A 95 7.03 -18.73 8.95
N VAL A 96 6.48 -18.09 7.91
CA VAL A 96 7.24 -17.59 6.75
C VAL A 96 7.31 -16.06 6.72
N SER A 97 6.52 -15.38 7.55
CA SER A 97 6.30 -13.91 7.48
C SER A 97 7.08 -13.10 8.54
N LEU A 98 8.14 -13.66 9.14
CA LEU A 98 9.05 -12.97 10.07
C LEU A 98 10.16 -12.20 9.34
#